data_AF-A0A1W5T832-F1
#
_entry.id   AF-A0A1W5T832-F1
#
_cell.length_a   1.000
_cell.length_b   1.000
_cell.length_c   1.000
_cell.angle_alpha   90.00
_cell.angle_beta   90.00
_cell.angle_gamma   90.00
#
_symmetry.space_group_name_H-M   'P 1'
#
loop_
_entity.id
_entity.type
_entity.pdbx_description
1 polymer ?
#
loop_
_entity_poly.entity_id
_entity_poly.type
_entity_poly.pdbx_seq_one_letter_code
_entity_poly.pdbx_strand_id
1 'polypeptide(L)'
;MYKTGTFNHGQGAVFIAATKLRTRKEPFIDIPLIDTQAAGALGEAGASGWIDTHFADRFMGAMMVGMIPDVAQAASGAAKSNKDNQTDYTANSRQAFADIAREAFANSVNIPPTLYKNQGEIITLIVGQDLDFSSIYKLKMVGTRR
;
A
#
# COMPACT_ATOMS: atom_id res chain seq x y z
N MET A 1 -1.90 -9.42 -13.98
CA MET A 1 -2.98 -8.69 -13.29
C MET A 1 -2.49 -8.34 -11.89
N TYR A 2 -2.68 -7.10 -11.42
CA TYR A 2 -2.48 -6.77 -10.00
C TYR A 2 -3.82 -6.93 -9.27
N LYS A 3 -3.84 -7.53 -8.07
CA LYS A 3 -5.07 -7.66 -7.26
C LYS A 3 -5.19 -6.45 -6.34
N THR A 4 -6.06 -5.51 -6.69
CA THR A 4 -6.44 -4.39 -5.82
C THR A 4 -7.10 -4.91 -4.54
N GLY A 5 -6.72 -4.37 -3.38
CA GLY A 5 -7.37 -4.67 -2.09
C GLY A 5 -6.71 -5.72 -1.20
N THR A 6 -5.50 -6.19 -1.51
CA THR A 6 -4.74 -7.12 -0.63
C THR A 6 -3.47 -6.51 -0.05
N PHE A 7 -3.24 -5.20 -0.25
CA PHE A 7 -2.10 -4.51 0.34
C PHE A 7 -2.39 -4.29 1.83
N ASN A 8 -1.78 -5.14 2.65
CA ASN A 8 -1.94 -5.10 4.09
C ASN A 8 -0.93 -4.15 4.73
N HIS A 9 -1.27 -3.71 5.94
CA HIS A 9 -0.38 -2.94 6.80
C HIS A 9 0.96 -3.64 6.99
N GLY A 10 2.06 -2.89 6.81
CA GLY A 10 3.42 -3.40 6.93
C GLY A 10 3.96 -4.09 5.67
N GLN A 11 3.19 -4.18 4.59
CA GLN A 11 3.71 -4.60 3.29
C GLN A 11 4.40 -3.41 2.61
N GLY A 12 5.60 -3.64 2.07
CA GLY A 12 6.42 -2.60 1.41
C GLY A 12 6.43 -2.68 -0.13
N ALA A 13 5.84 -3.73 -0.69
CA ALA A 13 5.86 -4.00 -2.12
C ALA A 13 4.56 -4.66 -2.59
N VAL A 14 4.14 -4.36 -3.81
CA VAL A 14 2.98 -4.99 -4.46
C VAL A 14 3.46 -6.05 -5.45
N PHE A 15 2.82 -7.21 -5.42
CA PHE A 15 3.10 -8.27 -6.38
C PHE A 15 2.37 -8.00 -7.70
N ILE A 16 3.12 -7.92 -8.80
CA ILE A 16 2.56 -7.76 -10.14
C ILE A 16 2.90 -9.01 -10.94
N ALA A 17 1.87 -9.71 -11.44
CA ALA A 17 2.04 -10.83 -12.35
C ALA A 17 1.85 -10.35 -13.80
N ALA A 18 2.87 -10.58 -14.64
CA ALA A 18 2.78 -10.32 -16.07
C ALA A 18 2.29 -11.60 -16.77
N THR A 19 1.24 -11.49 -17.60
CA THR A 19 0.56 -12.67 -18.19
C THR A 19 0.86 -12.85 -19.68
N LYS A 20 1.32 -11.79 -20.34
CA LYS A 20 1.48 -11.77 -21.80
C LYS A 20 2.48 -10.71 -22.23
N LEU A 21 3.36 -11.07 -23.16
CA LEU A 21 4.13 -10.11 -23.96
C LEU A 21 3.70 -10.21 -25.42
N ARG A 22 3.71 -9.09 -26.13
CA ARG A 22 3.42 -9.04 -27.56
C ARG A 22 4.57 -8.38 -28.29
N THR A 23 5.10 -9.07 -29.30
CA THR A 23 6.19 -8.56 -30.13
C THR A 23 5.73 -7.37 -30.98
N ARG A 24 6.59 -6.36 -31.17
CA ARG A 24 6.26 -5.12 -31.91
C ARG A 24 6.17 -5.32 -33.44
N LYS A 25 6.89 -6.30 -34.00
CA LYS A 25 7.00 -6.53 -35.45
C LYS A 25 6.05 -7.64 -35.89
N GLU A 26 5.49 -7.50 -37.09
CA GLU A 26 4.70 -8.55 -37.71
C GLU A 26 5.55 -9.78 -38.07
N PRO A 27 5.02 -11.01 -37.90
CA PRO A 27 3.71 -11.34 -37.31
C PRO A 27 3.68 -11.06 -35.80
N PHE A 28 2.60 -10.45 -35.32
CA PHE A 28 2.43 -10.18 -33.88
C PHE A 28 2.30 -11.49 -33.12
N ILE A 29 3.37 -11.88 -32.44
CA ILE A 29 3.40 -13.09 -31.62
C ILE A 29 3.08 -12.72 -30.18
N ASP A 30 2.14 -13.48 -29.62
CA ASP A 30 1.76 -13.42 -28.23
C ASP A 30 2.56 -14.48 -27.45
N ILE A 31 3.46 -14.02 -26.59
CA ILE A 31 4.30 -14.87 -25.74
C ILE A 31 3.59 -15.00 -24.39
N PRO A 32 3.08 -16.20 -24.03
CA PRO A 32 2.48 -16.40 -22.73
C PRO A 32 3.57 -16.27 -21.67
N LEU A 33 3.30 -15.45 -20.65
CA LEU A 33 4.14 -15.35 -19.48
C LEU A 33 3.48 -16.18 -18.39
N ILE A 34 3.99 -17.39 -18.18
CA ILE A 34 3.52 -18.33 -17.14
C ILE A 34 4.40 -18.12 -15.92
N ASP A 35 3.77 -17.90 -14.76
CA ASP A 35 4.42 -17.69 -13.46
C ASP A 35 5.45 -16.55 -13.44
N THR A 36 5.37 -15.60 -14.37
CA THR A 36 6.27 -14.45 -14.44
C THR A 36 5.92 -13.42 -13.38
N GLN A 37 6.89 -13.13 -12.53
CA GLN A 37 6.76 -12.20 -11.42
C GLN A 37 7.46 -10.88 -11.76
N ALA A 38 6.84 -9.76 -11.42
CA ALA A 38 7.52 -8.48 -11.46
C ALA A 38 8.36 -8.29 -10.21
N ALA A 39 9.55 -7.75 -10.43
CA ALA A 39 10.51 -7.38 -9.43
C ALA A 39 10.89 -5.90 -9.61
N GLY A 40 11.45 -5.30 -8.56
CA GLY A 40 11.98 -3.95 -8.62
C GLY A 40 13.22 -3.84 -9.51
N ALA A 41 13.81 -2.64 -9.53
CA ALA A 41 14.98 -2.36 -10.37
C ALA A 41 16.21 -3.21 -9.98
N LEU A 42 16.30 -3.65 -8.72
CA LEU A 42 17.39 -4.48 -8.22
C LEU A 42 17.03 -5.97 -8.09
N GLY A 43 15.88 -6.38 -8.63
CA GLY A 43 15.40 -7.75 -8.48
C GLY A 43 14.72 -8.02 -7.13
N GLU A 44 14.38 -6.99 -6.34
CA GLU A 44 13.54 -7.18 -5.16
C GLU A 44 12.17 -7.75 -5.54
N ALA A 45 11.63 -8.66 -4.72
CA ALA A 45 10.34 -9.26 -5.02
C ALA A 45 9.21 -8.22 -4.95
N GLY A 46 8.46 -8.08 -6.05
CA GLY A 46 7.38 -7.09 -6.17
C GLY A 46 7.88 -5.70 -6.57
N ALA A 47 6.92 -4.79 -6.80
CA ALA A 47 7.19 -3.39 -7.06
C ALA A 47 7.11 -2.59 -5.76
N SER A 48 8.25 -2.08 -5.31
CA SER A 48 8.35 -1.09 -4.23
C SER A 48 7.89 0.29 -4.73
N GLY A 49 7.24 1.09 -3.88
CA GLY A 49 6.68 2.39 -4.27
C GLY A 49 6.46 3.29 -3.06
N TRP A 50 5.92 4.49 -3.29
CA TRP A 50 5.57 5.39 -2.20
C TRP A 50 4.30 4.89 -1.52
N ILE A 51 4.36 4.67 -0.21
CA ILE A 51 3.27 4.08 0.58
C ILE A 51 2.54 5.21 1.29
N ASP A 52 1.25 5.38 0.95
CA ASP A 52 0.35 6.20 1.73
C ASP A 52 -0.40 5.33 2.75
N THR A 53 -0.13 5.56 4.02
CA THR A 53 -0.80 4.86 5.12
C THR A 53 -2.14 5.46 5.49
N HIS A 54 -2.51 6.61 4.91
CA HIS A 54 -3.72 7.38 5.21
C HIS A 54 -3.88 7.67 6.71
N PHE A 55 -2.77 7.89 7.44
CA PHE A 55 -2.80 8.05 8.90
C PHE A 55 -3.70 9.21 9.34
N ALA A 56 -3.65 10.35 8.66
CA ALA A 56 -4.51 11.48 8.99
C ALA A 56 -5.99 11.12 8.80
N ASP A 57 -6.37 10.52 7.67
CA ASP A 57 -7.75 10.13 7.42
C ASP A 57 -8.25 9.05 8.41
N ARG A 58 -7.32 8.25 8.95
CA ARG A 58 -7.62 7.15 9.89
C ARG A 58 -7.69 7.58 11.34
N PHE A 59 -6.87 8.56 11.73
CA PHE A 59 -6.67 8.89 13.15
C PHE A 59 -7.00 10.34 13.49
N MET A 60 -7.01 11.28 12.54
CA MET A 60 -7.23 12.71 12.83
C MET A 60 -8.62 12.96 13.41
N GLY A 61 -9.67 12.37 12.86
CA GLY A 61 -11.04 12.52 13.38
C GLY A 61 -11.19 12.00 14.81
N ALA A 62 -10.63 10.82 15.09
CA ALA A 62 -10.63 10.23 16.43
C ALA A 62 -9.79 11.05 17.42
N MET A 63 -8.62 11.54 17.02
CA MET A 63 -7.80 12.44 17.82
C MET A 63 -8.54 13.74 18.16
N MET A 64 -9.26 14.34 17.20
CA MET A 64 -10.05 15.55 17.44
C MET A 64 -11.18 15.31 18.43
N VAL A 65 -11.88 14.17 18.35
CA VAL A 65 -12.91 13.79 19.34
C VAL A 65 -12.29 13.57 20.72
N GLY A 66 -11.09 12.99 20.78
CA GLY A 66 -10.34 12.76 22.02
C GLY A 66 -9.87 14.04 22.71
N MET A 67 -9.73 15.15 21.97
CA MET A 67 -9.38 16.45 22.53
C MET A 67 -10.59 17.18 23.15
N ILE A 68 -11.83 16.78 22.85
CA ILE A 68 -13.03 17.43 23.40
C ILE A 68 -13.09 17.37 24.93
N PRO A 69 -12.87 16.22 25.59
CA PRO A 69 -12.78 16.13 27.05
C PRO A 69 -11.69 17.03 27.64
N ASP A 70 -10.52 17.10 27.01
CA ASP A 70 -9.37 17.89 27.50
C ASP A 70 -9.65 19.41 27.39
N VAL A 71 -10.26 19.87 26.30
CA VAL A 71 -10.69 21.27 26.14
C VAL A 71 -11.81 21.61 27.12
N ALA A 72 -12.80 20.73 27.29
CA ALA A 72 -13.87 20.90 28.27
C ALA A 72 -13.32 20.91 29.71
N GLN A 73 -12.28 20.10 29.99
CA GLN A 73 -11.58 20.10 31.27
C GLN A 73 -10.78 21.39 31.48
N ALA A 74 -10.06 21.90 30.47
CA ALA A 74 -9.33 23.16 30.57
C ALA A 74 -10.29 24.36 30.80
N ALA A 75 -11.40 24.40 30.06
CA ALA A 75 -12.43 25.43 30.22
C ALA A 75 -13.14 25.34 31.58
N SER A 76 -13.50 24.14 32.02
CA SER A 76 -14.13 23.93 33.34
C SER A 76 -13.15 24.10 34.50
N GLY A 77 -11.86 23.82 34.31
CA GLY A 77 -10.78 24.07 35.26
C GLY A 77 -10.49 25.56 35.43
N ALA A 78 -10.55 26.35 34.34
CA ALA A 78 -10.51 27.81 34.41
C ALA A 78 -11.76 28.40 35.10
N ALA A 79 -12.92 27.75 34.99
CA ALA A 79 -14.17 28.16 35.63
C ALA A 79 -14.30 27.69 37.11
N LYS A 80 -13.49 26.74 37.57
CA LYS A 80 -13.56 26.12 38.92
C LYS A 80 -12.53 26.70 39.89
N SER A 81 -12.34 28.02 39.89
CA SER A 81 -11.83 28.73 41.08
C SER A 81 -12.95 28.90 42.11
N ASN A 82 -13.54 27.81 42.62
CA ASN A 82 -14.27 27.82 43.90
C ASN A 82 -14.79 26.42 44.27
N LYS A 83 -14.34 25.95 45.43
CA LYS A 83 -14.93 24.92 46.31
C LYS A 83 -15.08 23.50 45.79
N ASP A 84 -14.20 22.65 46.33
CA ASP A 84 -14.58 21.46 47.10
C ASP A 84 -15.52 20.48 46.39
N ASN A 85 -14.95 19.67 45.50
CA ASN A 85 -15.40 18.29 45.27
C ASN A 85 -14.35 17.56 44.43
N GLN A 86 -13.71 16.59 45.09
CA GLN A 86 -12.86 15.55 44.52
C GLN A 86 -13.71 14.62 43.64
N THR A 87 -14.22 15.12 42.53
CA THR A 87 -14.79 14.25 41.50
C THR A 87 -13.62 13.76 40.67
N ASP A 88 -13.36 12.46 40.69
CA ASP A 88 -12.33 11.78 39.89
C ASP A 88 -12.74 11.81 38.40
N TYR A 89 -12.61 12.99 37.78
CA TYR A 89 -12.88 13.21 36.36
C TYR A 89 -11.87 12.47 35.45
N THR A 90 -10.76 11.98 36.03
CA THR A 90 -9.72 11.19 35.37
C THR A 90 -10.17 9.78 34.99
N ALA A 91 -11.15 9.19 35.70
CA ALA A 91 -11.71 7.89 35.34
C ALA A 91 -12.51 7.97 34.03
N ASN A 92 -13.34 9.02 33.90
CA ASN A 92 -14.18 9.24 32.72
C ASN A 92 -13.34 9.55 31.45
N SER A 93 -12.22 10.28 31.58
CA SER A 93 -11.34 10.55 30.44
C SER A 93 -10.60 9.30 29.96
N ARG A 94 -10.20 8.39 30.87
CA ARG A 94 -9.56 7.11 30.52
C ARG A 94 -10.51 6.18 29.75
N GLN A 95 -11.77 6.09 30.17
CA GLN A 95 -12.78 5.31 29.45
C GLN A 95 -13.06 5.91 28.06
N ALA A 96 -13.27 7.22 27.97
CA ALA A 96 -13.48 7.89 26.68
C ALA A 96 -12.28 7.71 25.73
N PHE A 97 -11.05 7.81 26.25
CA PHE A 97 -9.85 7.58 25.46
C PHE A 97 -9.74 6.14 24.96
N ALA A 98 -10.13 5.15 25.79
CA ALA A 98 -10.13 3.75 25.39
C ALA A 98 -11.14 3.47 24.25
N ASP A 99 -12.32 4.08 24.29
CA ASP A 99 -13.33 3.91 23.24
C ASP A 99 -12.93 4.59 21.93
N ILE A 100 -12.30 5.77 22.01
CA ILE A 100 -11.73 6.45 20.85
C ILE A 100 -10.58 5.66 20.24
N ALA A 101 -9.70 5.08 21.06
CA ALA A 101 -8.62 4.22 20.59
C ALA A 101 -9.16 2.96 19.88
N ARG A 102 -10.24 2.37 20.38
CA ARG A 102 -10.93 1.24 19.73
C ARG A 102 -11.55 1.64 18.40
N GLU A 103 -12.25 2.76 18.35
CA GLU A 103 -12.89 3.28 17.15
C GLU A 103 -11.86 3.67 16.09
N ALA A 104 -10.77 4.32 16.49
CA ALA A 104 -9.65 4.64 15.63
C ALA A 104 -8.98 3.39 15.05
N PHE A 105 -8.82 2.34 15.86
CA PHE A 105 -8.30 1.05 15.40
C PHE A 105 -9.27 0.36 14.42
N ALA A 106 -10.57 0.39 14.70
CA ALA A 106 -11.59 -0.17 13.80
C ALA A 106 -11.61 0.56 12.44
N ASN A 107 -11.57 1.89 12.43
CA ASN A 107 -11.47 2.69 11.21
C ASN A 107 -10.12 2.51 10.51
N SER A 108 -9.06 2.31 11.29
CA SER A 108 -7.74 1.97 10.79
C SER A 108 -7.79 0.67 9.97
N VAL A 109 -8.46 -0.38 10.43
CA VAL A 109 -8.59 -1.64 9.66
C VAL A 109 -9.37 -1.45 8.36
N ASN A 110 -10.35 -0.54 8.33
CA ASN A 110 -11.21 -0.31 7.16
C ASN A 110 -10.58 0.51 6.03
N ILE A 111 -9.52 1.29 6.31
CA ILE A 111 -8.83 2.10 5.30
C ILE A 111 -7.50 1.42 4.95
N PRO A 112 -7.41 0.70 3.82
CA PRO A 112 -6.18 0.03 3.41
C PRO A 112 -5.13 1.06 2.95
N PRO A 113 -3.83 0.78 3.15
CA PRO A 113 -2.77 1.60 2.61
C PRO A 113 -2.76 1.52 1.07
N THR A 114 -2.28 2.58 0.41
CA THR A 114 -2.08 2.59 -1.04
C THR A 114 -0.59 2.67 -1.36
N LEU A 115 -0.17 1.99 -2.41
CA LEU A 115 1.19 2.07 -2.93
C LEU A 115 1.15 2.73 -4.31
N TYR A 116 1.88 3.83 -4.43
CA TYR A 116 2.04 4.59 -5.67
C TYR A 116 3.38 4.24 -6.32
N LYS A 117 3.32 3.92 -7.62
CA LYS A 117 4.47 3.68 -8.47
C LYS A 117 4.38 4.63 -9.66
N ASN A 118 5.44 5.39 -9.95
CA ASN A 118 5.37 6.34 -11.07
C ASN A 118 5.39 5.62 -12.42
N GLN A 119 4.75 6.25 -13.39
CA GLN A 119 4.78 5.81 -14.78
C GLN A 119 6.21 5.88 -15.31
N GLY A 120 6.65 4.87 -16.06
CA GLY A 120 8.00 4.84 -16.65
C GLY A 120 9.11 4.41 -15.70
N GLU A 121 8.80 4.08 -14.45
CA GLU A 121 9.77 3.43 -13.57
C GLU A 121 10.15 2.03 -14.10
N ILE A 122 11.42 1.70 -13.93
CA ILE A 122 11.96 0.42 -14.38
C ILE A 122 11.42 -0.69 -13.47
N ILE A 123 10.81 -1.68 -14.09
CA ILE A 123 10.44 -2.95 -13.46
C ILE A 123 11.19 -4.08 -14.15
N THR A 124 11.57 -5.08 -13.36
CA THR A 124 12.19 -6.30 -13.86
C THR A 124 11.11 -7.37 -13.97
N LEU A 125 11.06 -8.11 -15.07
CA LEU A 125 10.20 -9.29 -15.18
C LEU A 125 11.06 -10.54 -15.05
N ILE A 126 10.81 -11.33 -14.02
CA ILE A 126 11.47 -12.61 -13.79
C ILE A 126 10.53 -13.69 -14.29
N VAL A 127 10.93 -14.37 -15.37
CA VAL A 127 10.14 -15.44 -15.98
C VAL A 127 10.27 -16.71 -15.15
N GLY A 128 9.15 -17.36 -14.84
CA GLY A 128 9.11 -18.57 -14.02
C GLY A 128 9.38 -19.87 -14.78
N GLN A 129 9.27 -19.85 -16.11
CA GLN A 129 9.42 -21.01 -16.99
C GLN A 129 10.20 -20.64 -18.25
N ASP A 130 10.86 -21.63 -18.85
CA ASP A 130 11.58 -21.42 -20.11
C ASP A 130 10.62 -21.03 -21.23
N LEU A 131 10.98 -19.98 -21.97
CA LEU A 131 10.25 -19.53 -23.15
C LEU A 131 10.90 -20.11 -24.40
N ASP A 132 10.25 -21.10 -25.02
CA ASP A 132 10.72 -21.68 -26.27
C ASP A 132 10.25 -20.87 -27.49
N PHE A 133 11.21 -20.37 -28.27
CA PHE A 133 10.98 -19.62 -29.49
C PHE A 133 11.28 -20.40 -30.78
N SER A 134 11.64 -21.68 -30.67
CA SER A 134 12.07 -22.53 -31.78
C SER A 134 11.03 -22.66 -32.90
N SER A 135 9.75 -22.67 -32.54
CA SER A 135 8.63 -22.76 -33.49
C SER A 135 8.34 -21.46 -34.24
N ILE A 136 8.87 -20.34 -33.75
CA ILE A 136 8.50 -19.00 -34.20
C ILE A 136 9.66 -18.32 -34.95
N TYR A 137 10.89 -18.46 -34.46
CA TYR A 137 12.08 -17.87 -35.08
C TYR A 137 12.94 -18.93 -35.76
N LYS A 138 13.49 -18.57 -36.92
CA LYS A 138 14.48 -19.36 -37.65
C LYS A 138 15.78 -18.58 -37.79
N LEU A 139 16.90 -19.28 -37.67
CA LEU A 139 18.22 -18.71 -37.88
C LEU A 139 18.49 -18.57 -39.39
N LYS A 140 18.97 -17.41 -39.81
CA LYS A 140 19.45 -17.16 -41.17
C LYS A 140 20.92 -16.79 -41.11
N MET A 141 21.76 -17.49 -41.87
CA MET A 141 23.15 -17.05 -42.05
C MET A 141 23.17 -15.71 -42.78
N VAL A 142 23.76 -14.70 -42.15
CA VAL A 142 24.11 -13.44 -42.80
C VAL A 142 25.57 -13.54 -43.21
N GLY A 143 25.80 -13.97 -44.45
CA GLY A 143 27.13 -14.03 -45.03
C GLY A 143 27.36 -12.86 -45.96
N THR A 144 28.27 -11.95 -45.58
CA THR A 144 28.99 -11.14 -46.57
C THR A 144 30.06 -12.05 -47.16
N ARG A 145 29.75 -12.71 -48.28
CA ARG A 145 30.80 -13.26 -49.14
C ARG A 145 31.34 -12.09 -49.97
N ARG A 146 32.53 -11.64 -49.56
CA ARG A 146 33.51 -10.77 -50.26
C ARG A 146 32.98 -9.70 -51.19
#